data_AF-A0A7W1W512-F1
#
_entry.id   AF-A0A7W1W512-F1
#
_cell.length_a   1.000
_cell.length_b   1.000
_cell.length_c   1.000
_cell.angle_alpha   90.00
_cell.angle_beta   90.00
_cell.angle_gamma   90.00
#
_symmetry.space_group_name_H-M   'P 1'
#
loop_
_entity.id
_entity.type
_entity.pdbx_description
1 polymer ?
#
loop_
_entity_poly.entity_id
_entity_poly.type
_entity_poly.pdbx_seq_one_letter_code
_entity_poly.pdbx_strand_id
1 'polypeptide(L)'
;IENFKCAMPEGAFYAFVDVRNLLGDRFKTSADFADFLLNKSHVVVTDGEGFGADGFLRFSYATSMENLQNAVERIRKVLEQL
;
A
#
# COMPACT_ATOMS: atom_id res chain seq x y z
N ILE A 1 7.41 -2.21 -6.51
CA ILE A 1 6.31 -3.18 -6.71
C ILE A 1 5.63 -2.76 -8.00
N GLU A 2 5.48 -3.65 -9.00
CA GLU A 2 5.09 -3.29 -10.38
C GLU A 2 3.77 -2.50 -10.44
N ASN A 3 2.78 -2.92 -9.66
CA ASN A 3 1.47 -2.28 -9.64
C ASN A 3 1.39 -1.01 -8.77
N PHE A 4 2.49 -0.58 -8.13
CA PHE A 4 2.49 0.58 -7.23
C PHE A 4 3.25 1.73 -7.88
N LYS A 5 2.61 2.91 -7.96
CA LYS A 5 3.27 4.15 -8.37
C LYS A 5 3.48 5.03 -7.15
N CYS A 6 4.72 5.44 -6.89
CA CYS A 6 5.03 6.27 -5.72
C CYS A 6 6.00 7.37 -6.14
N ALA A 7 5.65 8.63 -5.87
CA ALA A 7 6.62 9.72 -5.95
C ALA A 7 7.66 9.55 -4.82
N MET A 8 8.91 9.95 -5.07
CA MET A 8 9.93 9.92 -4.03
C MET A 8 9.54 10.93 -2.94
N PRO A 9 9.38 10.52 -1.67
CA PRO A 9 9.12 11.46 -0.59
C PRO A 9 10.32 12.37 -0.37
N GLU A 10 10.11 13.69 -0.33
CA GLU A 10 11.16 14.68 -0.07
C GLU A 10 11.31 15.04 1.42
N GLY A 11 10.43 14.50 2.27
CA GLY A 11 10.41 14.76 3.71
C GLY A 11 9.37 13.93 4.45
N ALA A 12 9.25 14.18 5.77
CA ALA A 12 8.47 13.36 6.69
C ALA A 12 8.90 11.88 6.69
N PHE A 13 7.99 10.99 7.10
CA PHE A 13 8.24 9.55 7.22
C PHE A 13 7.15 8.69 6.54
N TYR A 14 6.56 9.22 5.47
CA TYR A 14 5.48 8.56 4.73
C TYR A 14 5.73 8.49 3.24
N ALA A 15 5.45 7.33 2.64
CA ALA A 15 5.33 7.16 1.20
C ALA A 15 3.84 7.11 0.83
N PHE A 16 3.44 7.94 -0.13
CA PHE A 16 2.07 7.99 -0.62
C PHE A 16 2.00 7.32 -1.99
N VAL A 17 1.39 6.14 -2.01
CA VAL A 17 1.45 5.19 -3.12
C VAL A 17 0.11 5.18 -3.83
N ASP A 18 0.12 5.47 -5.13
CA ASP A 18 -1.01 5.35 -6.03
C ASP A 18 -1.22 3.88 -6.41
N VAL A 19 -2.43 3.39 -6.15
CA VAL A 19 -2.91 2.03 -6.41
C VAL A 19 -4.18 2.02 -7.25
N ARG A 20 -4.54 3.14 -7.90
CA ARG A 20 -5.77 3.27 -8.70
C ARG A 20 -5.86 2.26 -9.83
N ASN A 21 -4.74 1.79 -10.36
CA ASN A 21 -4.67 0.73 -11.36
C ASN A 21 -5.14 -0.64 -10.85
N LEU A 22 -5.22 -0.85 -9.54
CA LEU A 22 -5.74 -2.07 -8.92
C LEU A 22 -7.23 -1.96 -8.56
N LEU A 23 -7.79 -0.74 -8.60
CA LEU A 23 -9.22 -0.53 -8.34
C LEU A 23 -10.06 -0.90 -9.57
N GLY A 24 -11.30 -1.35 -9.33
CA GLY A 24 -12.22 -1.79 -10.36
C GLY A 24 -13.20 -2.83 -9.83
N ASP A 25 -13.25 -4.01 -10.46
CA ASP A 25 -14.20 -5.05 -10.06
C ASP A 25 -13.83 -5.75 -8.75
N ARG A 26 -12.53 -5.98 -8.53
CA ARG A 26 -12.02 -6.69 -7.35
C ARG A 26 -11.93 -5.83 -6.09
N PHE A 27 -11.48 -4.59 -6.24
CA PHE A 27 -11.35 -3.62 -5.15
C PHE A 27 -12.05 -2.33 -5.57
N LYS A 28 -13.08 -1.91 -4.85
CA LYS A 28 -13.86 -0.72 -5.21
C LYS A 28 -13.19 0.55 -4.70
N THR A 29 -12.52 0.47 -3.56
CA THR A 29 -11.85 1.61 -2.90
C THR A 29 -10.42 1.27 -2.48
N SER A 30 -9.63 2.29 -2.12
CA SER A 30 -8.33 2.08 -1.46
C SER A 30 -8.46 1.38 -0.10
N ALA A 31 -9.58 1.54 0.60
CA ALA A 31 -9.87 0.83 1.84
C ALA A 31 -10.02 -0.69 1.60
N ASP A 32 -10.76 -1.10 0.56
CA ASP A 32 -10.89 -2.53 0.20
C ASP A 32 -9.51 -3.17 -0.06
N PHE A 33 -8.64 -2.43 -0.75
CA PHE A 33 -7.30 -2.90 -1.05
C PHE A 33 -6.39 -2.91 0.19
N ALA A 34 -6.51 -1.91 1.08
CA ALA A 34 -5.82 -1.90 2.37
C ALA A 34 -6.21 -3.11 3.23
N ASP A 35 -7.50 -3.44 3.30
CA ASP A 35 -8.01 -4.61 4.00
C ASP A 35 -7.52 -5.92 3.38
N PHE A 36 -7.43 -5.99 2.05
CA PHE A 36 -6.83 -7.13 1.36
C PHE A 36 -5.36 -7.33 1.78
N LEU A 37 -4.56 -6.25 1.78
CA LEU A 37 -3.15 -6.33 2.20
C LEU A 37 -3.04 -6.77 3.66
N LEU A 38 -3.86 -6.22 4.56
CA LEU A 38 -3.90 -6.64 5.96
C LEU A 38 -4.19 -8.15 6.08
N ASN A 39 -5.26 -8.62 5.45
CA ASN A 39 -5.72 -9.99 5.61
C ASN A 39 -4.82 -11.03 4.92
N LYS A 40 -4.19 -10.68 3.80
CA LYS A 40 -3.37 -11.63 3.01
C LYS A 40 -1.87 -11.54 3.31
N SER A 41 -1.37 -10.34 3.57
CA SER A 41 0.07 -10.11 3.78
C SER A 41 0.44 -9.85 5.24
N HIS A 42 -0.55 -9.65 6.13
CA HIS A 42 -0.34 -9.19 7.50
C HIS A 42 0.45 -7.88 7.56
N VAL A 43 0.25 -7.00 6.57
CA VAL A 43 0.81 -5.64 6.54
C VAL A 43 -0.33 -4.65 6.62
N VAL A 44 -0.31 -3.83 7.68
CA VAL A 44 -1.26 -2.72 7.85
C VAL A 44 -0.74 -1.51 7.09
N VAL A 45 -1.63 -0.85 6.36
CA VAL A 45 -1.41 0.43 5.66
C VAL A 45 -2.57 1.36 5.97
N THR A 46 -2.39 2.67 5.80
CA THR A 46 -3.52 3.61 5.90
C THR A 46 -4.11 3.85 4.51
N ASP A 47 -5.42 3.75 4.37
CA ASP A 47 -6.14 4.17 3.16
C ASP A 47 -5.98 5.69 2.93
N GLY A 48 -6.10 6.09 1.66
CA GLY A 48 -6.01 7.49 1.24
C GLY A 48 -7.32 8.24 1.39
N GLU A 49 -8.45 7.54 1.56
CA GLU A 49 -9.79 8.14 1.64
C GLU A 49 -9.90 9.08 2.85
N GLY A 50 -9.34 8.71 4.00
CA GLY A 50 -9.26 9.59 5.18
C GLY A 50 -8.50 10.91 4.95
N PHE A 51 -7.75 11.02 3.86
CA PHE A 51 -7.02 12.23 3.44
C PHE A 51 -7.66 12.92 2.22
N GLY A 52 -8.85 12.48 1.78
CA GLY A 52 -9.53 12.99 0.59
C GLY A 52 -8.90 12.51 -0.73
N ALA A 53 -8.12 11.43 -0.71
CA ALA A 53 -7.37 10.91 -1.85
C ALA A 53 -7.57 9.40 -1.99
N ASP A 54 -8.82 8.98 -2.21
CA ASP A 54 -9.11 7.56 -2.50
C ASP A 54 -8.32 7.06 -3.72
N GLY A 55 -7.96 5.78 -3.69
CA GLY A 55 -7.03 5.16 -4.63
C GLY A 55 -5.56 5.33 -4.29
N PHE A 56 -5.23 5.95 -3.15
CA PHE A 56 -3.87 6.00 -2.61
C PHE A 56 -3.78 5.23 -1.30
N LEU A 57 -2.57 4.79 -0.96
CA LEU A 57 -2.22 4.20 0.32
C LEU A 57 -1.04 4.97 0.94
N ARG A 58 -1.08 5.16 2.26
CA ARG A 58 0.01 5.77 3.01
C ARG A 58 0.79 4.70 3.78
N PHE A 59 2.07 4.57 3.46
CA PHE A 59 3.02 3.70 4.14
C PHE A 59 3.89 4.53 5.08
N SER A 60 3.93 4.18 6.36
CA SER A 60 4.93 4.72 7.28
C SER A 60 6.25 3.96 7.11
N TYR A 61 7.35 4.70 6.93
CA TYR A 61 8.70 4.13 6.96
C TYR A 61 9.49 4.50 8.21
N ALA A 62 8.82 5.04 9.24
CA ALA A 62 9.38 5.23 10.58
C ALA A 62 9.48 3.90 11.35
N THR A 63 10.26 2.94 10.83
CA THR A 63 10.52 1.63 11.43
C THR A 63 11.88 1.09 10.97
N SER A 64 12.26 -0.12 11.37
CA SER A 64 13.54 -0.72 10.96
C SER A 64 13.54 -1.09 9.46
N MET A 65 14.73 -1.09 8.85
CA MET A 65 14.91 -1.57 7.47
C MET A 65 14.47 -3.02 7.29
N GLU A 66 14.68 -3.86 8.31
CA GLU A 66 14.23 -5.26 8.31
C GLU A 66 12.70 -5.35 8.21
N ASN A 67 11.96 -4.57 9.01
CA ASN A 67 10.51 -4.53 8.92
C ASN A 67 10.03 -4.06 7.55
N LEU A 68 10.68 -3.04 6.98
CA LEU A 68 10.36 -2.53 5.65
C LEU A 68 10.58 -3.59 4.56
N GLN A 69 11.72 -4.28 4.57
CA GLN A 69 12.03 -5.33 3.62
C GLN A 69 11.04 -6.49 3.73
N ASN A 70 10.74 -6.93 4.95
CA ASN A 70 9.76 -7.98 5.22
C ASN A 70 8.35 -7.60 4.74
N ALA A 71 7.92 -6.36 4.98
CA ALA A 71 6.62 -5.86 4.53
C ALA A 71 6.53 -5.83 2.99
N VAL A 72 7.54 -5.29 2.32
CA VAL A 72 7.60 -5.26 0.85
C VAL A 72 7.55 -6.67 0.27
N GLU A 73 8.30 -7.61 0.82
CA GLU A 73 8.34 -8.98 0.34
C GLU A 73 6.99 -9.70 0.50
N ARG A 74 6.32 -9.53 1.66
CA ARG A 74 4.98 -10.08 1.88
C ARG A 74 3.94 -9.51 0.91
N ILE A 75 4.00 -8.21 0.66
CA ILE A 75 3.11 -7.55 -0.31
C ILE A 75 3.38 -8.09 -1.72
N ARG A 76 4.65 -8.22 -2.14
CA ARG A 76 4.98 -8.77 -3.46
C ARG A 76 4.38 -10.16 -3.67
N LYS A 77 4.53 -11.06 -2.70
CA LYS A 77 4.01 -12.43 -2.78
C LYS A 77 2.49 -12.50 -2.94
N VAL A 78 1.73 -11.65 -2.24
CA VAL A 78 0.26 -11.66 -2.39
C VAL A 78 -0.18 -11.04 -3.71
N LEU A 79 0.58 -10.09 -4.26
CA LEU A 79 0.29 -9.47 -5.55
C LEU A 79 0.63 -10.37 -6.73
N GLU A 80 1.59 -11.29 -6.60
CA GLU A 80 1.89 -12.32 -7.61
C GLU A 80 0.77 -13.37 -7.74
N GLN A 81 -0.10 -13.47 -6.72
CA GLN A 81 -1.25 -14.40 -6.70
C GLN A 81 -2.56 -13.74 -7.18
N LEU A 82 -2.51 -12.47 -7.58
CA LEU A 82 -3.66 -11.65 -7.95
C LEU A 82 -4.00 -11.82 -9.44
#